data_AF-A0A8I1MZK0-F1
#
_entry.id   AF-A0A8I1MZK0-F1
#
_cell.length_a   1.000
_cell.length_b   1.000
_cell.length_c   1.000
_cell.angle_alpha   90.00
_cell.angle_beta   90.00
_cell.angle_gamma   90.00
#
_symmetry.space_group_name_H-M   'P 1'
#
loop_
_entity.id
_entity.type
_entity.pdbx_description
1 polymer ?
#
loop_
_entity_poly.entity_id
_entity_poly.type
_entity_poly.pdbx_seq_one_letter_code
_entity_poly.pdbx_strand_id
1 'polypeptide(L)'
;MNKVVGLAGFQCPVGSMAMHPMHGMVEVFALDGWMRGVLYEHPVQLSPADEAKEGVVSESIEMRETWVHVRELAEASLAKDIENLRQRGQLLFDTMD
;
A
#
# COMPACT_ATOMS: atom_id res chain seq x y z
N MET A 1 -15.16 -21.24 -27.03
CA MET A 1 -15.53 -20.72 -25.68
C MET A 1 -14.49 -19.70 -25.27
N ASN A 2 -14.76 -18.41 -25.50
CA ASN A 2 -13.87 -17.35 -25.01
C ASN A 2 -14.02 -17.26 -23.50
N LYS A 3 -13.04 -17.76 -22.75
CA LYS A 3 -12.90 -17.47 -21.32
C LYS A 3 -12.63 -15.97 -21.20
N VAL A 4 -13.69 -15.19 -21.03
CA VAL A 4 -13.56 -13.82 -20.52
C VAL A 4 -13.16 -13.99 -19.07
N VAL A 5 -11.87 -14.17 -18.83
CA VAL A 5 -11.30 -14.14 -17.51
C VAL A 5 -11.53 -12.72 -17.04
N GLY A 6 -12.38 -12.53 -16.03
CA GLY A 6 -12.60 -11.21 -15.44
C GLY A 6 -11.26 -10.73 -14.90
N LEU A 7 -10.56 -9.87 -15.68
CA LEU A 7 -9.20 -9.39 -15.38
C LEU A 7 -9.13 -8.76 -13.98
N ALA A 8 -10.26 -8.22 -13.51
CA ALA A 8 -10.42 -7.71 -12.16
C ALA A 8 -10.05 -8.75 -11.08
N GLY A 9 -10.48 -10.00 -11.21
CA GLY A 9 -10.31 -11.02 -10.16
C GLY A 9 -8.85 -11.38 -9.85
N PHE A 10 -7.93 -11.07 -10.77
CA PHE A 10 -6.50 -11.37 -10.61
C PHE A 10 -5.69 -10.17 -10.16
N GLN A 11 -6.21 -8.95 -10.32
CA GLN A 11 -5.52 -7.74 -9.92
C GLN A 11 -5.73 -7.50 -8.41
N CYS A 12 -4.61 -7.44 -7.68
CA CYS A 12 -4.55 -7.28 -6.22
C CYS A 12 -5.47 -8.28 -5.48
N PRO A 13 -5.13 -9.59 -5.46
CA PRO A 13 -5.92 -10.61 -4.77
C PRO A 13 -5.85 -10.45 -3.24
N VAL A 14 -6.73 -11.15 -2.50
CA VAL A 14 -6.65 -11.19 -1.03
C VAL A 14 -5.29 -11.70 -0.58
N GLY A 15 -4.73 -11.08 0.45
CA GLY A 15 -3.40 -11.38 1.00
C GLY A 15 -2.26 -10.77 0.19
N SER A 16 -2.54 -10.00 -0.86
CA SER A 16 -1.51 -9.22 -1.57
C SER A 16 -1.37 -7.82 -0.97
N MET A 17 -0.20 -7.23 -1.20
CA MET A 17 0.04 -5.81 -0.94
C MET A 17 -0.16 -4.99 -2.21
N ALA A 18 -0.67 -3.77 -2.05
CA ALA A 18 -0.88 -2.84 -3.14
C ALA A 18 -0.56 -1.40 -2.72
N MET A 19 -0.24 -0.55 -3.69
CA MET A 19 -0.10 0.89 -3.51
C MET A 19 -1.39 1.59 -3.88
N HIS A 20 -1.94 2.37 -2.95
CA HIS A 20 -3.08 3.26 -3.13
C HIS A 20 -2.62 4.73 -3.08
N PRO A 21 -3.08 5.62 -3.98
CA PRO A 21 -2.57 7.00 -4.07
C PRO A 21 -2.80 7.83 -2.81
N MET A 22 -3.87 7.56 -2.05
CA MET A 22 -4.17 8.31 -0.82
C MET A 22 -3.74 7.60 0.47
N HIS A 23 -3.63 6.26 0.44
CA HIS A 23 -3.43 5.46 1.65
C HIS A 23 -2.03 4.83 1.69
N GLY A 24 -1.21 5.02 0.67
CA GLY A 24 0.12 4.44 0.58
C GLY A 24 0.05 2.93 0.38
N MET A 25 0.90 2.20 1.10
CA MET A 25 0.92 0.75 1.05
C MET A 25 -0.29 0.19 1.83
N VAL A 26 -1.03 -0.72 1.20
CA VAL A 26 -2.23 -1.34 1.77
C VAL A 26 -2.21 -2.85 1.60
N GLU A 27 -2.81 -3.57 2.54
CA GLU A 27 -3.07 -5.01 2.44
C GLU A 27 -4.49 -5.24 1.92
N VAL A 28 -4.66 -6.10 0.93
CA VAL A 28 -5.99 -6.49 0.45
C VAL A 28 -6.54 -7.63 1.31
N PHE A 29 -7.62 -7.39 2.06
CA PHE A 29 -8.23 -8.40 2.93
C PHE A 29 -9.53 -9.00 2.36
N ALA A 30 -10.21 -8.32 1.43
CA ALA A 30 -11.47 -8.79 0.85
C ALA A 30 -11.64 -8.36 -0.61
N LEU A 31 -12.47 -9.10 -1.36
CA LEU A 31 -12.83 -8.79 -2.76
C LEU A 31 -14.34 -8.81 -2.92
N ASP A 32 -14.86 -7.83 -3.64
CA ASP A 32 -16.24 -7.85 -4.15
C ASP A 32 -16.26 -7.30 -5.59
N GLY A 33 -16.24 -8.19 -6.57
CA GLY A 33 -16.13 -7.84 -7.98
C GLY A 33 -14.91 -6.96 -8.28
N TRP A 34 -15.18 -5.67 -8.57
CA TRP A 34 -14.16 -4.65 -8.86
C TRP A 34 -13.66 -3.90 -7.61
N MET A 35 -14.23 -4.17 -6.45
CA MET A 35 -13.87 -3.54 -5.19
C MET A 35 -12.89 -4.40 -4.41
N ARG A 36 -12.02 -3.73 -3.66
CA ARG A 36 -11.05 -4.32 -2.74
C ARG A 36 -11.26 -3.73 -1.36
N GLY A 37 -11.51 -4.59 -0.39
CA GLY A 37 -11.37 -4.24 1.01
C GLY A 37 -9.88 -4.17 1.30
N VAL A 38 -9.41 -3.00 1.73
CA VAL A 38 -8.00 -2.75 2.01
C VAL A 38 -7.80 -2.27 3.44
N LEU A 39 -6.73 -2.76 4.06
CA LEU A 39 -6.27 -2.35 5.37
C LEU A 39 -5.05 -1.44 5.19
N TYR A 40 -5.04 -0.29 5.85
CA TYR A 40 -3.97 0.69 5.75
C TYR A 40 -3.62 1.30 7.11
N GLU A 41 -2.37 1.75 7.23
CA GLU A 41 -1.88 2.46 8.40
C GLU A 41 -2.33 3.93 8.36
N HIS A 42 -2.94 4.40 9.45
CA HIS A 42 -3.34 5.78 9.62
C HIS A 42 -2.62 6.39 10.83
N PRO A 43 -1.66 7.30 10.63
CA PRO A 43 -1.00 7.97 11.73
C PRO A 43 -1.95 8.98 12.38
N VAL A 44 -2.07 8.89 13.70
CA VAL A 44 -2.84 9.81 14.54
C VAL A 44 -1.88 10.53 15.47
N GLN A 45 -1.88 11.87 15.37
CA GLN A 45 -1.15 12.72 16.29
C GLN A 45 -1.92 12.78 17.61
N LEU A 46 -1.28 12.36 18.70
CA LEU A 46 -1.84 12.53 20.03
C LEU A 46 -1.48 13.93 20.51
N SER A 47 -2.50 14.77 20.76
CA SER A 47 -2.26 16.09 21.34
C SER A 47 -1.69 15.90 22.75
N PRO A 48 -0.61 16.58 23.13
CA PRO A 48 -0.22 16.63 24.53
C PRO A 48 -1.39 17.22 25.32
N ALA A 49 -1.77 16.59 26.43
CA ALA A 49 -2.68 17.19 27.39
C ALA A 49 -2.08 18.55 27.83
N ASP A 50 -2.92 19.58 27.91
CA ASP A 50 -2.66 21.04 27.87
C ASP A 50 -1.58 21.67 28.81
N GLU A 51 -0.58 20.95 29.33
CA GLU A 51 0.38 21.49 30.30
C GLU A 51 1.88 21.24 30.03
N ALA A 52 2.28 20.55 28.96
CA ALA A 52 3.71 20.33 28.67
C ALA A 52 4.29 21.34 27.67
N LYS A 53 4.98 22.38 28.17
CA LYS A 53 5.63 23.45 27.38
C LYS A 53 6.83 23.01 26.54
N GLU A 54 7.30 21.78 26.67
CA GLU A 54 8.21 21.09 25.75
C GLU A 54 7.88 19.59 25.86
N GLY A 55 7.18 19.04 24.87
CA GLY A 55 6.67 17.67 24.93
C GLY A 55 7.03 16.88 23.68
N VAL A 56 7.65 15.71 23.88
CA VAL A 56 7.75 14.68 22.84
C VAL A 56 6.32 14.34 22.40
N VAL A 57 5.97 14.64 21.15
CA VAL A 57 4.68 14.28 20.58
C VAL A 57 4.70 12.78 20.34
N SER A 58 3.78 12.05 20.96
CA SER A 58 3.60 10.63 20.66
C SER A 58 2.67 10.47 19.47
N GLU A 59 3.09 9.66 18.50
CA GLU A 59 2.25 9.25 17.38
C GLU A 59 1.71 7.84 17.66
N SER A 60 0.43 7.62 17.41
CA SER A 60 -0.15 6.27 17.36
C SER A 60 -0.46 5.90 15.93
N ILE A 61 -0.18 4.66 15.55
CA ILE A 61 -0.56 4.12 14.24
C ILE A 61 -1.81 3.27 14.45
N GLU A 62 -2.90 3.65 13.78
CA GLU A 62 -4.13 2.85 13.74
C GLU A 62 -4.21 2.08 12.42
N MET A 63 -4.74 0.86 12.48
CA MET A 63 -5.12 0.13 11.26
C MET A 63 -6.56 0.48 10.90
N ARG A 64 -6.80 0.93 9.67
CA ARG A 64 -8.15 1.28 9.18
C ARG A 64 -8.48 0.51 7.93
N GLU A 65 -9.77 0.23 7.78
CA GLU A 65 -10.33 -0.49 6.64
C GLU A 65 -11.07 0.48 5.72
N THR A 66 -10.97 0.27 4.42
CA THR A 66 -11.81 0.96 3.43
C THR A 66 -12.02 0.09 2.20
N TRP A 67 -13.00 0.46 1.38
CA TRP A 67 -13.27 -0.18 0.09
C TRP A 67 -12.82 0.74 -1.04
N VAL A 68 -11.97 0.24 -1.92
CA VAL A 68 -11.43 1.00 -3.06
C VAL A 68 -11.66 0.25 -4.36
N HIS A 69 -11.75 0.99 -5.47
CA HIS A 69 -11.84 0.36 -6.77
C HIS A 69 -10.49 -0.22 -7.17
N VAL A 70 -10.45 -1.43 -7.75
CA VAL A 70 -9.20 -2.13 -8.12
C VAL A 70 -8.29 -1.34 -9.07
N ARG A 71 -8.85 -0.37 -9.80
CA ARG A 71 -8.08 0.54 -10.68
C ARG A 71 -7.28 1.61 -9.94
N GLU A 72 -7.62 1.87 -8.69
CA GLU A 72 -6.89 2.79 -7.82
C GLU A 72 -5.70 2.10 -7.16
N LEU A 73 -5.53 0.79 -7.38
CA LEU A 73 -4.46 -0.02 -6.81
C LEU A 73 -3.43 -0.39 -7.86
N ALA A 74 -2.16 -0.12 -7.53
CA ALA A 74 -1.02 -0.70 -8.21
C ALA A 74 -0.48 -1.87 -7.38
N GLU A 75 -0.15 -2.98 -8.04
CA GLU A 75 0.48 -4.12 -7.36
C GLU A 75 1.80 -3.69 -6.72
N ALA A 76 1.96 -3.93 -5.42
CA ALA A 76 3.23 -3.72 -4.74
C ALA A 76 4.13 -4.93 -5.02
N SER A 77 5.18 -4.73 -5.82
CA SER A 77 6.08 -5.81 -6.21
C SER A 77 7.51 -5.33 -6.07
N LEU A 78 8.17 -5.79 -5.01
CA LEU A 78 9.57 -5.45 -4.72
C LEU A 78 10.49 -5.72 -5.92
N ALA A 79 10.25 -6.80 -6.66
CA ALA A 79 11.01 -7.12 -7.87
C ALA A 79 10.84 -6.05 -8.96
N LYS A 80 9.59 -5.60 -9.21
CA LYS A 80 9.32 -4.52 -10.17
C LYS A 80 9.91 -3.20 -9.69
N ASP A 81 9.83 -2.91 -8.39
CA ASP A 81 10.37 -1.68 -7.82
C ASP A 81 11.90 -1.63 -7.91
N ILE A 82 12.58 -2.73 -7.60
CA ILE A 82 14.03 -2.88 -7.79
C ILE A 82 14.42 -2.67 -9.25
N GLU A 83 13.69 -3.30 -10.18
CA GLU A 83 13.96 -3.16 -11.61
C GLU A 83 13.74 -1.72 -12.10
N ASN A 84 12.67 -1.07 -11.66
CA ASN A 84 12.40 0.34 -11.95
C ASN A 84 13.51 1.26 -11.43
N LEU A 85 14.02 1.00 -10.21
CA LEU A 85 15.12 1.76 -9.63
C LEU A 85 16.43 1.54 -10.40
N ARG A 86 16.71 0.31 -10.85
CA ARG A 86 17.85 -0.01 -11.72
C ARG A 86 17.77 0.75 -13.04
N GLN A 87 16.62 0.71 -13.72
CA GLN A 87 16.41 1.41 -14.99
C GLN A 87 16.56 2.92 -14.87
N ARG A 88 16.24 3.50 -13.71
CA ARG A 88 16.44 4.93 -13.42
C ARG A 88 17.87 5.29 -13.01
N GLY A 89 18.77 4.31 -12.92
CA GLY A 89 20.13 4.50 -12.41
C GLY A 89 20.18 4.88 -10.93
N GLN A 90 19.08 4.67 -10.19
CA GLN A 90 18.93 5.00 -8.78
C GLN A 90 19.32 3.83 -7.87
N LEU A 91 19.51 2.65 -8.45
CA LEU A 91 20.04 1.47 -7.78
C LEU A 91 21.43 1.15 -8.35
N LEU A 92 22.47 1.68 -7.71
CA LEU A 92 23.86 1.37 -8.02
C LEU A 92 24.29 0.20 -7.15
N PHE A 93 24.09 -1.03 -7.63
CA PHE A 93 24.84 -2.16 -7.10
C PHE A 93 26.07 -2.33 -7.98
N ASP A 94 27.25 -2.01 -7.45
CA ASP A 94 28.48 -2.66 -7.90
C ASP A 94 28.32 -4.13 -7.51
N THR A 95 27.91 -4.98 -8.44
CA THR A 95 28.26 -6.40 -8.37
C THR A 95 29.78 -6.46 -8.47
N MET A 96 30.45 -6.48 -7.33
CA MET A 96 31.81 -7.01 -7.26
C MET A 96 31.71 -8.48 -7.66
N ASP A 97 32.43 -8.82 -8.74
CA ASP A 97 32.56 -10.15 -9.34
C ASP A 97 32.87 -11.27 -8.32
#